data_AF-A0A495FHS7-F1
#
_entry.id   AF-A0A495FHS7-F1
#
_cell.length_a   1.000
_cell.length_b   1.000
_cell.length_c   1.000
_cell.angle_alpha   90.00
_cell.angle_beta   90.00
_cell.angle_gamma   90.00
#
_symmetry.space_group_name_H-M   'P 1'
#
loop_
_entity.id
_entity.type
_entity.pdbx_description
1 polymer ?
#
loop_
_entity_poly.entity_id
_entity_poly.type
_entity_poly.pdbx_seq_one_letter_code
_entity_poly.pdbx_strand_id
1 'polypeptide(L)'
;MAYWSIADYIKAPEGIGGPLKFFHLFILVFLFYAPAHGQTVYKCGSTFSQTPCANDAKKIEVKPAVPIDCTDYKHTFSEACRGKSTSNGSNSVAEAKAKVQKQIDAMSPTVPPSSEVVEANKKRCLAKIVAMLKDPESARVGDVHRAPGPEPDYETARGWFPSISYTVSINAKNSFGGYTGSKTWACSFDLAEQEILRTRSFE
;
A
#
# COMPACT_ATOMS: atom_id res chain seq x y z
N MET A 1 23.60 -44.25 47.67
CA MET A 1 23.35 -43.10 48.56
C MET A 1 24.65 -42.34 48.71
N ALA A 2 24.74 -41.13 48.19
CA ALA A 2 25.78 -40.16 48.53
C ALA A 2 25.34 -38.77 48.04
N TYR A 3 25.15 -37.86 48.98
CA TYR A 3 25.05 -36.42 48.77
C TYR A 3 26.40 -35.88 48.31
N TRP A 4 26.41 -34.97 47.33
CA TRP A 4 27.51 -34.03 47.14
C TRP A 4 26.96 -32.63 46.90
N SER A 5 27.28 -31.75 47.84
CA SER A 5 26.98 -30.33 47.91
C SER A 5 27.87 -29.58 46.92
N ILE A 6 27.28 -28.79 46.02
CA ILE A 6 28.01 -27.90 45.12
C ILE A 6 28.15 -26.55 45.82
N ALA A 7 28.99 -26.53 46.86
CA ALA A 7 29.50 -25.31 47.46
C ALA A 7 30.99 -25.25 47.11
N ASP A 8 31.31 -24.73 45.93
CA ASP A 8 32.60 -24.14 45.56
C ASP A 8 32.59 -23.84 44.07
N TYR A 9 32.24 -22.60 43.68
CA TYR A 9 32.76 -21.91 42.48
C TYR A 9 32.18 -20.49 42.39
N ILE A 10 32.40 -19.65 43.42
CA ILE A 10 32.25 -18.20 43.25
C ILE A 10 33.44 -17.51 43.92
N LYS A 11 34.46 -17.24 43.11
CA LYS A 11 35.47 -16.24 43.45
C LYS A 11 34.89 -14.87 43.10
N ALA A 12 34.41 -14.15 44.11
CA ALA A 12 33.95 -12.77 43.95
C ALA A 12 35.17 -11.84 43.74
N PRO A 13 35.14 -10.92 42.75
CA PRO A 13 36.10 -9.83 42.69
C PRO A 13 35.74 -8.76 43.73
N GLU A 14 36.75 -8.37 44.50
CA GLU A 14 36.70 -7.28 45.47
C GLU A 14 36.58 -5.92 44.77
N GLY A 15 35.72 -5.06 45.30
CA GLY A 15 35.82 -3.61 45.16
C GLY A 15 35.07 -2.98 43.98
N ILE A 16 33.95 -2.32 44.28
CA ILE A 16 33.68 -0.89 44.05
C ILE A 16 32.21 -0.64 44.41
N GLY A 17 32.00 0.17 45.45
CA GLY A 17 30.73 0.38 46.11
C GLY A 17 29.66 1.16 45.34
N GLY A 18 28.45 1.09 45.88
CA GLY A 18 27.31 1.94 45.54
C GLY A 18 25.98 1.16 45.48
N PRO A 19 24.97 1.47 46.32
CA PRO A 19 23.68 0.77 46.32
C PRO A 19 22.82 1.04 45.07
N LEU A 20 23.29 1.89 44.16
CA LEU A 20 22.54 2.33 42.99
C LEU A 20 22.62 1.38 41.78
N LYS A 21 23.60 0.46 41.74
CA LYS A 21 23.83 -0.41 40.57
C LYS A 21 23.02 -1.71 40.58
N PHE A 22 22.56 -2.17 41.73
CA PHE A 22 21.76 -3.40 41.83
C PHE A 22 20.33 -3.21 41.27
N PHE A 23 19.80 -1.98 41.32
CA PHE A 23 18.47 -1.68 40.80
C PHE A 23 18.39 -1.74 39.26
N HIS A 24 19.46 -1.40 38.55
CA HIS A 24 19.49 -1.44 37.08
C HIS A 24 19.66 -2.85 36.52
N LEU A 25 20.34 -3.75 37.23
CA LEU A 25 20.46 -5.14 36.79
C LEU A 25 19.13 -5.90 36.94
N PHE A 26 18.32 -5.57 37.94
CA PHE A 26 16.99 -6.17 38.14
C PHE A 26 15.94 -5.68 37.13
N ILE A 27 16.03 -4.42 36.68
CA ILE A 27 15.11 -3.86 35.68
C ILE A 27 15.36 -4.44 34.28
N LEU A 28 16.61 -4.77 33.94
CA LEU A 28 16.96 -5.36 32.64
C LEU A 28 16.46 -6.81 32.46
N VAL A 29 16.27 -7.56 33.55
CA VAL A 29 15.78 -8.95 33.49
C VAL A 29 14.25 -9.02 33.34
N PHE A 30 13.50 -8.01 33.79
CA PHE A 30 12.04 -7.99 33.67
C PHE A 30 11.50 -7.56 32.30
N LEU A 31 12.33 -7.01 31.41
CA LEU A 31 11.90 -6.48 30.11
C LEU A 31 11.83 -7.51 28.97
N PHE A 32 12.18 -8.78 29.21
CA PHE A 32 12.28 -9.80 28.15
C PHE A 32 11.17 -10.87 28.14
N TYR A 33 10.16 -10.79 29.02
CA TYR A 33 9.04 -11.74 29.03
C TYR A 33 7.70 -11.01 28.86
N ALA A 34 7.49 -10.39 27.70
CA ALA A 34 6.14 -10.18 27.21
C ALA A 34 5.78 -11.41 26.36
N PRO A 35 5.03 -12.41 26.89
CA PRO A 35 4.55 -13.48 26.06
C PRO A 35 3.55 -12.90 25.06
N ALA A 36 3.92 -12.93 23.78
CA ALA A 36 3.03 -12.61 22.68
C ALA A 36 1.97 -13.71 22.55
N HIS A 37 0.96 -13.67 23.42
CA HIS A 37 -0.18 -14.57 23.34
C HIS A 37 -1.07 -14.14 22.18
N GLY A 38 -1.07 -14.91 21.09
CA GLY A 38 -2.10 -14.81 20.06
C GLY A 38 -3.46 -15.10 20.69
N GLN A 39 -4.40 -14.15 20.64
CA GLN A 39 -5.74 -14.36 21.17
C GLN A 39 -6.51 -15.31 20.25
N THR A 40 -6.89 -16.46 20.78
CA THR A 40 -7.76 -17.42 20.10
C THR A 40 -9.20 -16.95 20.21
N VAL A 41 -9.87 -16.77 19.08
CA VAL A 41 -11.27 -16.34 19.02
C VAL A 41 -12.09 -17.41 18.32
N TYR A 42 -13.27 -17.71 18.83
CA TYR A 42 -14.19 -18.71 18.29
C TYR A 42 -15.32 -18.02 17.54
N LYS A 43 -15.70 -18.57 16.38
CA LYS A 43 -16.88 -18.10 15.63
C LYS A 43 -18.13 -18.78 16.15
N CYS A 44 -19.08 -17.97 16.61
CA CYS A 44 -20.32 -18.36 17.26
C CYS A 44 -21.50 -17.82 16.47
N GLY A 45 -21.92 -18.54 15.43
CA GLY A 45 -22.92 -18.05 14.47
C GLY A 45 -22.44 -16.78 13.76
N SER A 46 -23.10 -15.64 14.02
CA SER A 46 -22.76 -14.30 13.51
C SER A 46 -21.84 -13.49 14.44
N THR A 47 -21.48 -14.02 15.60
CA THR A 47 -20.69 -13.32 16.63
C THR A 47 -19.34 -14.00 16.89
N PHE A 48 -18.42 -13.29 17.55
CA PHE A 48 -17.09 -13.79 17.92
C PHE A 48 -16.95 -13.79 19.44
N SER A 49 -16.39 -14.87 20.00
CA SER A 49 -16.20 -15.03 21.45
C SER A 49 -14.78 -15.50 21.78
N GLN A 50 -14.25 -15.07 22.94
CA GLN A 50 -12.97 -15.56 23.46
C GLN A 50 -13.08 -16.95 24.12
N THR A 51 -14.31 -17.35 24.47
CA THR A 51 -14.63 -18.66 25.02
C THR A 51 -15.44 -19.49 24.00
N PRO A 52 -15.21 -20.80 23.90
CA PRO A 52 -15.93 -21.66 22.98
C PRO A 52 -17.43 -21.67 23.35
N CYS A 53 -18.26 -21.25 22.40
CA CYS A 53 -19.72 -21.13 22.59
C CYS A 53 -20.48 -22.44 22.37
N ALA A 54 -19.87 -23.42 21.70
CA ALA A 54 -20.43 -24.74 21.42
C ALA A 54 -19.32 -25.73 21.09
N ASN A 55 -19.63 -27.03 21.15
CA ASN A 55 -18.65 -28.10 20.86
C ASN A 55 -18.16 -28.10 19.40
N ASP A 56 -18.88 -27.48 18.48
CA ASP A 56 -18.54 -27.32 17.07
C ASP A 56 -17.95 -25.93 16.73
N ALA A 57 -17.65 -25.12 17.73
CA ALA A 57 -17.12 -23.78 17.54
C ALA A 57 -15.75 -23.83 16.84
N LYS A 58 -15.67 -23.21 15.65
CA LYS A 58 -14.42 -23.16 14.88
C LYS A 58 -13.45 -22.18 15.53
N LYS A 59 -12.30 -22.70 15.97
CA LYS A 59 -11.17 -21.90 16.45
C LYS A 59 -10.59 -21.08 15.29
N ILE A 60 -10.50 -19.77 15.47
CA ILE A 60 -9.82 -18.86 14.56
C ILE A 60 -8.59 -18.33 15.29
N GLU A 61 -7.42 -18.57 14.71
CA GLU A 61 -6.19 -17.92 15.14
C GLU A 61 -6.13 -16.53 14.51
N VAL A 62 -6.34 -15.51 15.34
CA VAL A 62 -6.18 -14.12 14.90
C VAL A 62 -4.69 -13.82 14.89
N LYS A 63 -4.08 -13.86 13.70
CA LYS A 63 -2.73 -13.32 13.51
C LYS A 63 -2.80 -11.81 13.78
N PRO A 64 -1.89 -11.25 14.61
CA PRO A 64 -1.84 -9.81 14.79
C PRO A 64 -1.65 -9.14 13.42
N ALA A 65 -2.44 -8.10 13.16
CA ALA A 65 -2.30 -7.33 11.94
C ALA A 65 -0.87 -6.77 11.90
N VAL A 66 -0.08 -7.19 10.92
CA VAL A 66 1.22 -6.57 10.66
C VAL A 66 0.93 -5.10 10.34
N PRO A 67 1.58 -4.12 11.00
CA PRO A 67 1.37 -2.73 10.67
C PRO A 67 1.72 -2.51 9.20
N ILE A 68 0.72 -2.11 8.40
CA ILE A 68 0.88 -1.84 6.97
C ILE A 68 1.34 -0.39 6.80
N ASP A 69 2.49 -0.20 6.16
CA ASP A 69 2.97 1.13 5.78
C ASP A 69 2.21 1.61 4.54
N CYS A 70 1.20 2.46 4.73
CA CYS A 70 0.44 3.06 3.64
C CYS A 70 1.22 4.09 2.81
N THR A 71 2.48 4.37 3.19
CA THR A 71 3.39 5.20 2.40
C THR A 71 4.24 4.41 1.40
N ASP A 72 4.18 3.07 1.45
CA ASP A 72 4.67 2.19 0.39
C ASP A 72 3.57 2.03 -0.68
N TYR A 73 3.92 2.29 -1.94
CA TYR A 73 3.00 2.15 -3.07
C TYR A 73 2.40 0.76 -3.19
N LYS A 74 3.13 -0.29 -2.76
CA LYS A 74 2.64 -1.69 -2.76
C LYS A 74 1.42 -1.86 -1.86
N HIS A 75 1.24 -0.97 -0.90
CA HIS A 75 0.18 -1.02 0.08
C HIS A 75 -0.86 0.09 -0.12
N THR A 76 -0.55 1.15 -0.87
CA THR A 76 -1.47 2.26 -1.15
C THR A 76 -2.81 1.82 -1.76
N PHE A 77 -2.83 0.75 -2.55
CA PHE A 77 -4.06 0.20 -3.15
C PHE A 77 -4.75 -0.88 -2.29
N SER A 78 -4.21 -1.21 -1.12
CA SER A 78 -4.84 -2.17 -0.21
C SER A 78 -6.05 -1.58 0.50
N GLU A 79 -7.06 -2.40 0.78
CA GLU A 79 -8.23 -2.00 1.59
C GLU A 79 -7.81 -1.45 2.98
N ALA A 80 -6.69 -1.93 3.53
CA ALA A 80 -6.15 -1.44 4.80
C ALA A 80 -5.66 0.02 4.77
N CYS A 81 -5.37 0.55 3.57
CA CYS A 81 -4.91 1.91 3.32
C CYS A 81 -5.97 2.82 2.70
N ARG A 82 -7.18 2.31 2.45
CA ARG A 82 -8.30 3.08 1.92
C ARG A 82 -8.67 4.23 2.87
N GLY A 83 -8.68 5.47 2.34
CA GLY A 83 -9.00 6.67 3.13
C GLY A 83 -7.90 7.15 4.08
N LYS A 84 -6.79 6.42 4.18
CA LYS A 84 -5.58 6.86 4.89
C LYS A 84 -4.70 7.60 3.88
N SER A 85 -5.01 8.88 3.67
CA SER A 85 -4.20 9.76 2.84
C SER A 85 -2.74 9.73 3.31
N THR A 86 -1.80 9.56 2.37
CA THR A 86 -0.35 9.64 2.58
C THR A 86 0.14 11.00 3.09
N SER A 87 -0.78 11.95 3.28
CA SER A 87 -0.53 13.19 4.01
C SER A 87 -0.45 12.92 5.52
N ASN A 88 0.65 12.31 5.98
CA ASN A 88 1.18 12.76 7.26
C ASN A 88 1.44 14.27 7.07
N GLY A 89 0.70 15.10 7.81
CA GLY A 89 0.48 16.54 7.53
C GLY A 89 1.69 17.47 7.67
N SER A 90 2.86 17.07 7.17
CA SER A 90 4.12 17.82 7.32
C SER A 90 4.91 18.02 6.03
N ASN A 91 4.60 17.32 4.94
CA ASN A 91 5.46 17.32 3.74
C ASN A 91 4.75 18.00 2.56
N SER A 92 5.44 18.92 1.89
CA SER A 92 4.90 19.65 0.74
C SER A 92 4.49 18.69 -0.41
N VAL A 93 3.56 19.10 -1.27
CA VAL A 93 3.14 18.32 -2.46
C VAL A 93 4.36 17.88 -3.29
N ALA A 94 5.38 18.73 -3.36
CA ALA A 94 6.63 18.47 -4.05
C ALA A 94 7.44 17.33 -3.38
N GLU A 95 7.52 17.30 -2.05
CA GLU A 95 8.20 16.22 -1.32
C GLU A 95 7.50 14.87 -1.48
N ALA A 96 6.16 14.86 -1.44
CA ALA A 96 5.37 13.64 -1.64
C ALA A 96 5.59 13.09 -3.07
N LYS A 97 5.56 13.96 -4.08
CA LYS A 97 5.90 13.60 -5.46
C LYS A 97 7.33 13.09 -5.58
N ALA A 98 8.29 13.77 -4.96
CA ALA A 98 9.70 13.38 -4.99
C ALA A 98 9.97 12.03 -4.32
N LYS A 99 9.22 11.69 -3.24
CA LYS A 99 9.29 10.37 -2.61
C LYS A 99 8.85 9.27 -3.58
N VAL A 100 7.75 9.48 -4.31
CA VAL A 100 7.29 8.53 -5.33
C VAL A 100 8.28 8.44 -6.48
N GLN A 101 8.87 9.56 -6.92
CA GLN A 101 9.91 9.53 -7.95
C GLN A 101 11.12 8.69 -7.51
N LYS A 102 11.59 8.85 -6.26
CA LYS A 102 12.67 8.01 -5.72
C LYS A 102 12.31 6.52 -5.69
N GLN A 103 11.05 6.19 -5.42
CA GLN A 103 10.58 4.80 -5.49
C GLN A 103 10.64 4.29 -6.93
N ILE A 104 10.23 5.09 -7.91
CA ILE A 104 10.34 4.75 -9.34
C ILE A 104 11.80 4.54 -9.75
N ASP A 105 12.69 5.46 -9.37
CA ASP A 105 14.12 5.40 -9.73
C ASP A 105 14.83 4.19 -9.10
N ALA A 106 14.34 3.71 -7.96
CA ALA A 106 14.85 2.51 -7.30
C ALA A 106 14.30 1.20 -7.89
N MET A 107 13.29 1.25 -8.76
CA MET A 107 12.79 0.06 -9.46
C MET A 107 13.74 -0.33 -10.57
N SER A 108 13.94 -1.64 -10.76
CA SER A 108 14.64 -2.13 -11.94
C SER A 108 13.88 -1.74 -13.21
N PRO A 109 14.56 -1.50 -14.35
CA PRO A 109 13.91 -1.21 -15.61
C PRO A 109 12.83 -2.24 -15.89
N THR A 110 11.58 -1.80 -15.92
CA THR A 110 10.46 -2.68 -16.22
C THR A 110 10.55 -3.00 -17.70
N VAL A 111 10.77 -4.27 -18.04
CA VAL A 111 10.67 -4.70 -19.44
C VAL A 111 9.25 -4.35 -19.89
N PRO A 112 9.09 -3.53 -20.95
CA PRO A 112 7.76 -3.15 -21.40
C PRO A 112 6.98 -4.43 -21.73
N PRO A 113 5.68 -4.48 -21.42
CA PRO A 113 4.87 -5.63 -21.75
C PRO A 113 4.88 -5.85 -23.28
N SER A 114 4.49 -7.05 -23.70
CA SER A 114 4.43 -7.38 -25.13
C SER A 114 3.58 -6.36 -25.89
N SER A 115 3.90 -6.14 -27.17
CA SER A 115 3.14 -5.21 -28.02
C SER A 115 1.64 -5.53 -28.03
N GLU A 116 1.29 -6.81 -27.95
CA GLU A 116 -0.10 -7.28 -27.82
C GLU A 116 -0.79 -6.74 -26.56
N VAL A 117 -0.12 -6.82 -25.40
CA VAL A 117 -0.64 -6.28 -24.13
C VAL A 117 -0.75 -4.76 -24.20
N VAL A 118 0.23 -4.08 -24.80
CA VAL A 118 0.18 -2.62 -24.97
C VAL A 118 -1.04 -2.21 -25.81
N GLU A 119 -1.29 -2.87 -26.93
CA GLU A 119 -2.46 -2.60 -27.78
C GLU A 119 -3.78 -2.94 -27.09
N ALA A 120 -3.83 -4.03 -26.31
CA ALA A 120 -4.99 -4.35 -25.48
C ALA A 120 -5.27 -3.25 -24.43
N ASN A 121 -4.22 -2.75 -23.79
CA ASN A 121 -4.34 -1.68 -22.79
C ASN A 121 -4.73 -0.33 -23.40
N LYS A 122 -4.23 0.01 -24.60
CA LYS A 122 -4.70 1.18 -25.36
C LYS A 122 -6.21 1.11 -25.58
N LYS A 123 -6.72 -0.04 -26.03
CA LYS A 123 -8.16 -0.27 -26.23
C LYS A 123 -8.95 -0.18 -24.93
N ARG A 124 -8.46 -0.78 -23.84
CA ARG A 124 -9.10 -0.70 -22.51
C ARG A 124 -9.18 0.74 -22.01
N CYS A 125 -8.09 1.49 -22.15
CA CYS A 125 -8.07 2.89 -21.75
C CYS A 125 -9.07 3.71 -22.55
N LEU A 126 -9.04 3.58 -23.88
CA LEU A 126 -9.97 4.28 -24.75
C LEU A 126 -11.43 3.94 -24.42
N ALA A 127 -11.77 2.67 -24.28
CA ALA A 127 -13.12 2.24 -23.92
C ALA A 127 -13.59 2.85 -22.59
N LYS A 128 -12.69 2.89 -21.59
CA LYS A 128 -12.99 3.49 -20.29
C LYS A 128 -13.26 4.98 -20.39
N ILE A 129 -12.46 5.71 -21.18
CA ILE A 129 -12.63 7.15 -21.38
C ILE A 129 -13.91 7.44 -22.17
N VAL A 130 -14.16 6.72 -23.26
CA VAL A 130 -15.35 6.89 -24.11
C VAL A 130 -16.63 6.66 -23.30
N ALA A 131 -16.63 5.69 -22.38
CA ALA A 131 -17.75 5.44 -21.47
C ALA A 131 -17.99 6.58 -20.45
N MET A 132 -17.03 7.48 -20.24
CA MET A 132 -17.18 8.68 -19.39
C MET A 132 -17.67 9.92 -20.18
N LEU A 133 -17.71 9.85 -21.51
CA LEU A 133 -18.18 10.96 -22.34
C LEU A 133 -19.71 11.03 -22.31
N LYS A 134 -20.22 12.26 -22.37
CA LYS A 134 -21.67 12.50 -22.42
C LYS A 134 -22.31 11.98 -23.72
N ASP A 135 -21.60 12.08 -24.83
CA ASP A 135 -22.01 11.58 -26.14
C ASP A 135 -20.84 10.78 -26.76
N PRO A 136 -20.73 9.47 -26.44
CA PRO A 136 -19.65 8.60 -26.90
C PRO A 136 -19.51 8.53 -28.42
N GLU A 137 -20.63 8.48 -29.13
CA GLU A 137 -20.69 8.31 -30.59
C GLU A 137 -20.19 9.56 -31.34
N SER A 138 -20.23 10.73 -30.69
CA SER A 138 -19.68 11.97 -31.24
C SER A 138 -18.17 12.14 -31.08
N ALA A 139 -17.52 11.26 -30.34
CA ALA A 139 -16.12 11.42 -29.96
C ALA A 139 -15.19 11.27 -31.16
N ARG A 140 -14.41 12.30 -31.45
CA ARG A 140 -13.27 12.24 -32.36
C ARG A 140 -12.04 11.90 -31.54
N VAL A 141 -11.52 10.70 -31.76
CA VAL A 141 -10.45 10.10 -30.97
C VAL A 141 -9.14 10.18 -31.77
N GLY A 142 -8.09 10.72 -31.15
CA GLY A 142 -6.72 10.67 -31.66
C GLY A 142 -5.98 9.40 -31.21
N ASP A 143 -4.69 9.34 -31.50
CA ASP A 143 -3.88 8.17 -31.13
C ASP A 143 -3.71 8.05 -29.60
N VAL A 144 -3.73 6.80 -29.13
CA VAL A 144 -3.43 6.47 -27.73
C VAL A 144 -1.94 6.22 -27.59
N HIS A 145 -1.27 7.04 -26.78
CA HIS A 145 0.17 6.94 -26.51
C HIS A 145 0.41 6.40 -25.09
N ARG A 146 1.30 5.41 -24.98
CA ARG A 146 1.80 4.93 -23.69
C ARG A 146 3.05 5.71 -23.29
N ALA A 147 3.15 6.12 -22.04
CA ALA A 147 4.38 6.67 -21.48
C ALA A 147 5.54 5.66 -21.61
N PRO A 148 6.80 6.10 -21.78
CA PRO A 148 7.94 5.19 -21.93
C PRO A 148 8.19 4.35 -20.66
N GLY A 149 7.82 4.87 -19.49
CA GLY A 149 7.98 4.20 -18.20
C GLY A 149 7.02 4.75 -17.16
N PRO A 150 7.15 4.29 -15.90
CA PRO A 150 6.33 4.75 -14.80
C PRO A 150 6.63 6.21 -14.44
N GLU A 151 5.59 6.93 -14.03
CA GLU A 151 5.68 8.32 -13.57
C GLU A 151 4.86 8.54 -12.29
N PRO A 152 5.18 9.56 -11.48
CA PRO A 152 4.36 9.94 -10.34
C PRO A 152 3.01 10.48 -10.81
N ASP A 153 1.94 9.89 -10.30
CA ASP A 153 0.57 10.32 -10.49
C ASP A 153 -0.09 10.65 -9.14
N TYR A 154 -1.17 11.42 -9.14
CA TYR A 154 -1.82 11.93 -7.94
C TYR A 154 -3.33 11.79 -7.97
N GLU A 155 -3.92 11.06 -7.02
CA GLU A 155 -5.37 10.98 -6.84
C GLU A 155 -5.76 11.49 -5.46
N THR A 156 -6.76 12.36 -5.38
CA THR A 156 -7.18 13.00 -4.12
C THR A 156 -7.43 12.01 -2.98
N ALA A 157 -8.01 10.84 -3.27
CA ALA A 157 -8.31 9.83 -2.26
C ALA A 157 -7.12 8.97 -1.83
N ARG A 158 -6.02 8.96 -2.62
CA ARG A 158 -4.90 8.02 -2.45
C ARG A 158 -3.53 8.71 -2.29
N GLY A 159 -3.42 9.98 -2.65
CA GLY A 159 -2.16 10.71 -2.68
C GLY A 159 -1.36 10.44 -3.96
N TRP A 160 -0.04 10.62 -3.87
CA TRP A 160 0.89 10.33 -4.96
C TRP A 160 1.19 8.83 -5.05
N PHE A 161 1.24 8.28 -6.25
CA PHE A 161 1.56 6.88 -6.52
C PHE A 161 2.28 6.72 -7.86
N PRO A 162 3.12 5.69 -8.04
CA PRO A 162 3.75 5.40 -9.32
C PRO A 162 2.76 4.69 -10.25
N SER A 163 2.71 5.08 -11.52
CA SER A 163 1.79 4.50 -12.51
C SER A 163 2.34 4.59 -13.93
N ILE A 164 1.80 3.80 -14.85
CA ILE A 164 2.12 3.89 -16.28
C ILE A 164 0.93 4.53 -17.00
N SER A 165 1.16 5.71 -17.59
CA SER A 165 0.10 6.49 -18.21
C SER A 165 -0.12 6.14 -19.68
N TYR A 166 -1.40 6.09 -20.07
CA TYR A 166 -1.85 6.04 -21.45
C TYR A 166 -2.64 7.31 -21.74
N THR A 167 -2.14 8.16 -22.63
CA THR A 167 -2.75 9.44 -23.01
C THR A 167 -3.46 9.36 -24.34
N VAL A 168 -4.56 10.08 -24.49
CA VAL A 168 -5.31 10.17 -25.75
C VAL A 168 -5.94 11.55 -25.89
N SER A 169 -5.92 12.08 -27.11
CA SER A 169 -6.64 13.31 -27.45
C SER A 169 -8.06 12.97 -27.87
N ILE A 170 -9.07 13.62 -27.27
CA ILE A 170 -10.48 13.42 -27.61
C ILE A 170 -11.19 14.77 -27.78
N ASN A 171 -11.88 14.94 -28.90
CA ASN A 171 -12.79 16.05 -29.14
C ASN A 171 -14.21 15.51 -29.30
N ALA A 172 -15.05 15.70 -28.28
CA ALA A 172 -16.44 15.24 -28.25
C ALA A 172 -17.41 16.42 -28.19
N LYS A 173 -18.67 16.19 -28.58
CA LYS A 173 -19.70 17.23 -28.49
C LYS A 173 -20.08 17.51 -27.04
N ASN A 174 -20.34 18.78 -26.75
CA ASN A 174 -20.93 19.19 -25.48
C ASN A 174 -22.47 18.98 -25.49
N SER A 175 -23.13 19.41 -24.41
CA SER A 175 -24.60 19.31 -24.27
C SER A 175 -25.41 20.07 -25.32
N PHE A 176 -24.79 20.99 -26.07
CA PHE A 176 -25.42 21.79 -27.12
C PHE A 176 -25.09 21.26 -28.52
N GLY A 177 -24.42 20.10 -28.63
CA GLY A 177 -24.07 19.47 -29.90
C GLY A 177 -22.84 20.05 -30.61
N GLY A 178 -22.15 21.02 -29.98
CA GLY A 178 -20.96 21.65 -30.53
C GLY A 178 -19.65 21.01 -30.04
N TYR A 179 -18.63 20.98 -30.89
CA TYR A 179 -17.26 20.60 -30.50
C TYR A 179 -16.56 21.80 -29.86
N THR A 180 -15.91 21.59 -28.72
CA THR A 180 -15.24 22.67 -27.97
C THR A 180 -13.71 22.61 -28.05
N GLY A 181 -13.17 21.73 -28.89
CA GLY A 181 -11.73 21.49 -29.02
C GLY A 181 -11.31 20.15 -28.41
N SER A 182 -10.08 19.74 -28.75
CA SER A 182 -9.51 18.49 -28.25
C SER A 182 -9.07 18.65 -26.80
N LYS A 183 -9.44 17.68 -25.96
CA LYS A 183 -8.95 17.53 -24.59
C LYS A 183 -8.07 16.30 -24.48
N THR A 184 -7.01 16.39 -23.70
CA THR A 184 -6.18 15.22 -23.40
C THR A 184 -6.80 14.47 -22.24
N TRP A 185 -6.91 13.15 -22.38
CA TRP A 185 -7.29 12.24 -21.32
C TRP A 185 -6.14 11.30 -20.99
N ALA A 186 -6.11 10.77 -19.78
CA ALA A 186 -5.19 9.71 -19.39
C ALA A 186 -5.87 8.61 -18.60
N CYS A 187 -5.42 7.38 -18.81
CA CYS A 187 -5.58 6.28 -17.88
C CYS A 187 -4.24 5.97 -17.22
N SER A 188 -4.25 5.87 -15.90
CA SER A 188 -3.09 5.48 -15.11
C SER A 188 -3.23 4.01 -14.77
N PHE A 189 -2.32 3.19 -15.29
CA PHE A 189 -2.26 1.77 -14.97
C PHE A 189 -1.32 1.53 -13.79
N ASP A 190 -1.52 0.41 -13.11
CA ASP A 190 -0.52 -0.13 -12.19
C ASP A 190 0.79 -0.47 -12.93
N LEU A 191 1.85 -0.72 -12.16
CA LEU A 191 3.19 -0.96 -12.72
C LEU A 191 3.30 -2.25 -13.53
N ALA A 192 2.37 -3.20 -13.33
CA ALA A 192 2.27 -4.41 -14.14
C ALA A 192 1.36 -4.23 -15.37
N GLU A 193 0.75 -3.06 -15.52
CA GLU A 193 -0.19 -2.71 -16.59
C GLU A 193 -1.37 -3.67 -16.73
N GLN A 194 -1.85 -4.19 -15.60
CA GLN A 194 -2.98 -5.09 -15.50
C GLN A 194 -4.27 -4.35 -15.16
N GLU A 195 -4.22 -3.33 -14.31
CA GLU A 195 -5.39 -2.63 -13.78
C GLU A 195 -5.32 -1.13 -14.05
N ILE A 196 -6.46 -0.55 -14.46
CA ILE A 196 -6.62 0.90 -14.54
C ILE A 196 -6.91 1.41 -13.13
N LEU A 197 -5.93 2.09 -12.54
CA LEU A 197 -6.04 2.68 -11.21
C LEU A 197 -6.89 3.94 -11.23
N ARG A 198 -6.79 4.71 -12.32
CA ARG A 198 -7.46 6.00 -12.49
C ARG A 198 -7.68 6.36 -13.96
N THR A 199 -8.73 7.13 -14.24
CA THR A 199 -8.95 7.80 -15.52
C THR A 199 -9.27 9.28 -15.29
N ARG A 200 -8.67 10.19 -16.06
CA ARG A 200 -8.87 11.64 -15.91
C ARG A 200 -8.78 12.39 -17.25
N SER A 201 -9.37 13.57 -17.29
CA SER A 201 -9.09 14.59 -18.33
C SER A 201 -8.09 15.62 -17.80
N PHE A 202 -7.28 16.17 -18.68
CA PHE A 202 -6.52 17.40 -18.48
C PHE A 202 -7.28 18.54 -19.16
N GLU A 203 -7.37 19.68 -18.48
CA GLU A 203 -7.93 20.92 -19.03
C GLU A 203 -6.94 21.66 -19.91
#